data_AF-A0A182U935-F1
#
_entry.id   AF-A0A182U935-F1
#
_cell.length_a   1.000
_cell.length_b   1.000
_cell.length_c   1.000
_cell.angle_alpha   90.00
_cell.angle_beta   90.00
_cell.angle_gamma   90.00
#
_symmetry.space_group_name_H-M   'P 1'
#
loop_
_entity.id
_entity.type
_entity.pdbx_description
1 polymer ?
#
loop_
_entity_poly.entity_id
_entity_poly.type
_entity_poly.pdbx_seq_one_letter_code
_entity_poly.pdbx_strand_id
1 'polypeptide(L)'
;MSDYFYLDVEIKLAEEPNQLSALYLKGSIERSLTKVFGEIGGQTEVDLLKFDAQRKRIILRVPKEFYVKLRAAITLIGEFQGVPCNFQVKKASPLLLSLDKVIFATAGDHATPSKVELPESEPRPGLILENGDINWNCPCLGGMAIGPCGNEFREAFSCFHYSQAQPKGSDCYEAFSTMNECMRNYPGVYKQNLNEDEDEESGGGVASMIADEGEEEDDVDEPPPAKAESESKTVATKAN
;
A
#
# COMPACT_ATOMS: atom_id res chain seq x y z
N MET A 1 36.43 -5.80 23.94
CA MET A 1 35.25 -5.60 23.05
C MET A 1 35.69 -4.69 21.92
N SER A 2 34.92 -4.52 20.84
CA SER A 2 35.19 -3.44 19.88
C SER A 2 34.82 -2.09 20.48
N ASP A 3 35.76 -1.14 20.40
CA ASP A 3 35.60 0.23 20.93
C ASP A 3 34.83 1.14 19.97
N TYR A 4 34.59 0.67 18.74
CA TYR A 4 33.81 1.33 17.71
C TYR A 4 32.46 0.65 17.49
N PHE A 5 31.47 1.47 17.12
CA PHE A 5 30.19 1.05 16.58
C PHE A 5 30.10 1.43 15.11
N TYR A 6 29.45 0.58 14.32
CA TYR A 6 29.20 0.80 12.91
C TYR A 6 27.70 1.04 12.68
N LEU A 7 27.35 2.03 11.87
CA LEU A 7 25.97 2.36 11.51
C LEU A 7 25.79 2.23 9.99
N ASP A 8 24.65 1.66 9.61
CA ASP A 8 24.17 1.50 8.25
C ASP A 8 22.97 2.43 8.08
N VAL A 9 23.11 3.45 7.22
CA VAL A 9 22.15 4.56 7.10
C VAL A 9 21.72 4.73 5.66
N GLU A 10 20.41 4.71 5.43
CA GLU A 10 19.76 5.05 4.16
C GLU A 10 19.31 6.52 4.20
N ILE A 11 19.56 7.26 3.13
CA ILE A 11 19.23 8.68 3.03
C ILE A 11 18.08 8.82 2.04
N LYS A 12 16.91 9.21 2.56
CA LYS A 12 15.76 9.59 1.73
C LYS A 12 15.83 11.09 1.49
N LEU A 13 15.78 11.50 0.23
CA LEU A 13 15.64 12.89 -0.18
C LEU A 13 14.35 13.00 -1.00
N ALA A 14 13.63 14.10 -0.87
CA ALA A 14 12.40 14.34 -1.64
C ALA A 14 12.68 14.48 -3.15
N GLU A 15 13.81 15.08 -3.49
CA GLU A 15 14.27 15.33 -4.86
C GLU A 15 15.71 14.81 -5.06
N GLU A 16 16.17 14.78 -6.31
CA GLU A 16 17.54 14.38 -6.66
C GLU A 16 18.47 15.60 -6.55
N PRO A 17 19.44 15.63 -5.61
CA PRO A 17 20.33 16.78 -5.45
C PRO A 17 21.39 16.81 -6.55
N ASN A 18 21.70 18.01 -7.06
CA ASN A 18 22.68 18.24 -8.14
C ASN A 18 24.05 17.58 -7.90
N GLN A 19 24.48 17.36 -6.65
CA GLN A 19 25.72 16.63 -6.36
C GLN A 19 25.73 15.94 -4.98
N LEU A 20 25.25 14.68 -4.94
CA LEU A 20 25.36 13.82 -3.76
C LEU A 20 26.80 13.31 -3.58
N SER A 21 27.61 14.01 -2.79
CA SER A 21 29.00 13.64 -2.47
C SER A 21 29.19 13.23 -1.01
N ALA A 22 30.00 12.20 -0.79
CA ALA A 22 30.39 11.72 0.56
C ALA A 22 30.97 12.84 1.45
N LEU A 23 31.67 13.82 0.88
CA LEU A 23 32.24 14.94 1.63
C LEU A 23 31.15 15.87 2.18
N TYR A 24 30.12 16.19 1.37
CA TYR A 24 28.98 16.99 1.84
C TYR A 24 28.14 16.22 2.86
N LEU A 25 27.99 14.91 2.70
CA LEU A 25 27.31 14.05 3.69
C LEU A 25 28.05 14.03 5.04
N LYS A 26 29.37 13.86 5.04
CA LYS A 26 30.19 13.92 6.27
C LYS A 26 30.06 15.29 6.95
N GLY A 27 30.22 16.38 6.19
CA GLY A 27 30.08 17.75 6.72
C GLY A 27 28.67 18.10 7.21
N SER A 28 27.62 17.49 6.65
CA SER A 28 26.24 17.62 7.13
C SER A 28 26.06 16.93 8.49
N ILE A 29 26.60 15.72 8.65
CA ILE A 29 26.57 14.96 9.91
C ILE A 29 27.36 15.67 11.01
N GLU A 30 28.56 16.16 10.71
CA GLU A 30 29.40 16.94 11.64
C GLU A 30 28.72 18.25 12.05
N ARG A 31 28.12 18.97 11.09
CA ARG A 31 27.34 20.19 11.39
C ARG A 31 26.12 19.88 12.26
N SER A 32 25.45 18.74 12.06
CA SER A 32 24.32 18.34 12.92
C SER A 32 24.79 17.99 14.34
N LEU A 33 25.90 17.27 14.50
CA LEU A 33 26.52 16.99 15.80
C LEU A 33 26.81 18.29 16.57
N THR A 34 27.49 19.25 15.95
CA THR A 34 27.79 20.54 16.58
C THR A 34 26.52 21.37 16.84
N LYS A 35 25.51 21.31 15.97
CA LYS A 35 24.22 22.01 16.17
C LYS A 35 23.41 21.45 17.34
N VAL A 36 23.44 20.13 17.56
CA VAL A 36 22.63 19.45 18.59
C VAL A 36 23.34 19.34 19.93
N PHE A 37 24.67 19.17 19.94
CA PHE A 37 25.46 18.92 21.15
C PHE A 37 26.50 20.02 21.47
N GLY A 38 26.55 21.09 20.68
CA GLY A 38 27.55 22.16 20.82
C GLY A 38 28.95 21.74 20.37
N GLU A 39 29.89 22.67 20.39
CA GLU A 39 31.27 22.42 19.90
C GLU A 39 31.97 21.31 20.68
N ILE A 40 31.95 21.36 22.02
CA ILE A 40 32.60 20.34 22.87
C ILE A 40 31.83 19.01 22.85
N GLY A 41 30.50 19.06 22.86
CA GLY A 41 29.67 17.84 22.94
C GLY A 41 29.54 17.09 21.61
N GLY A 42 29.64 17.83 20.49
CA GLY A 42 29.58 17.34 19.12
C GLY A 42 30.95 17.07 18.47
N GLN A 43 32.06 17.52 19.06
CA GLN A 43 33.41 17.08 18.67
C GLN A 43 33.50 15.56 18.84
N THR A 44 33.51 14.83 17.73
CA THR A 44 33.42 13.37 17.69
C THR A 44 34.06 12.87 16.40
N GLU A 45 34.93 11.87 16.49
CA GLU A 45 35.46 11.20 15.31
C GLU A 45 34.36 10.35 14.65
N VAL A 46 33.95 10.74 13.45
CA VAL A 46 32.97 10.02 12.62
C VAL A 46 33.59 9.76 11.26
N ASP A 47 33.89 8.49 10.98
CA ASP A 47 34.40 8.09 9.67
C ASP A 47 33.26 7.63 8.77
N LEU A 48 33.25 8.12 7.53
CA LEU A 48 32.45 7.54 6.47
C LEU A 48 33.28 6.43 5.80
N LEU A 49 32.95 5.17 6.07
CA LEU A 49 33.68 4.00 5.55
C LEU A 49 33.29 3.66 4.11
N LYS A 50 32.02 3.88 3.75
CA LYS A 50 31.48 3.59 2.42
C LYS A 50 30.30 4.50 2.12
N PHE A 51 30.20 4.94 0.88
CA PHE A 51 29.04 5.63 0.31
C PHE A 51 28.66 4.96 -1.00
N ASP A 52 27.37 4.69 -1.17
CA ASP A 52 26.75 4.19 -2.39
C ASP A 52 25.73 5.24 -2.85
N ALA A 53 26.04 5.93 -3.95
CA ALA A 53 25.20 6.98 -4.50
C ALA A 53 23.89 6.43 -5.10
N GLN A 54 23.94 5.24 -5.72
CA GLN A 54 22.78 4.60 -6.35
C GLN A 54 21.74 4.19 -5.30
N ARG A 55 22.21 3.63 -4.18
CA ARG A 55 21.36 3.22 -3.05
C ARG A 55 21.13 4.33 -2.02
N LYS A 56 21.69 5.52 -2.24
CA LYS A 56 21.68 6.69 -1.33
C LYS A 56 22.04 6.26 0.12
N ARG A 57 23.07 5.41 0.26
CA ARG A 57 23.36 4.66 1.49
C ARG A 57 24.80 4.88 1.96
N ILE A 58 25.00 5.02 3.26
CA ILE A 58 26.31 5.22 3.88
C ILE A 58 26.56 4.22 5.02
N ILE A 59 27.82 3.84 5.19
CA ILE A 59 28.31 3.12 6.37
C ILE A 59 29.22 4.06 7.16
N LEU A 60 28.88 4.29 8.42
CA LEU A 60 29.61 5.15 9.34
C LEU A 60 30.29 4.33 10.44
N ARG A 61 31.46 4.78 10.90
CA ARG A 61 32.14 4.31 12.13
C ARG A 61 32.18 5.46 13.14
N VAL A 62 31.94 5.13 14.41
CA VAL A 62 32.00 6.08 15.53
C VAL A 62 32.49 5.35 16.78
N PRO A 63 33.23 6.00 17.71
CA PRO A 63 33.50 5.42 19.02
C PRO A 63 32.20 5.08 19.77
N LYS A 64 32.20 3.95 20.49
CA LYS A 64 31.01 3.38 21.16
C LYS A 64 30.32 4.36 22.11
N GLU A 65 31.09 5.20 22.79
CA GLU A 65 30.60 6.23 23.72
C GLU A 65 29.73 7.30 23.04
N PHE A 66 29.99 7.60 21.77
CA PHE A 66 29.34 8.66 21.00
C PHE A 66 28.25 8.13 20.05
N TYR A 67 28.06 6.79 19.96
CA TYR A 67 27.03 6.16 19.14
C TYR A 67 25.63 6.77 19.32
N VAL A 68 25.22 6.99 20.58
CA VAL A 68 23.87 7.52 20.90
C VAL A 68 23.72 8.97 20.44
N LYS A 69 24.76 9.81 20.63
CA LYS A 69 24.80 11.19 20.14
C LYS A 69 24.72 11.22 18.61
N LEU A 70 25.55 10.43 17.93
CA LEU A 70 25.56 10.37 16.47
C LEU A 70 24.20 9.94 15.91
N ARG A 71 23.58 8.91 16.49
CA ARG A 71 22.25 8.45 16.08
C ARG A 71 21.19 9.56 16.22
N ALA A 72 21.19 10.29 17.34
CA ALA A 72 20.28 11.42 17.55
C ALA A 72 20.54 12.57 16.57
N ALA A 73 21.80 12.98 16.39
CA ALA A 73 22.18 14.04 15.46
C ALA A 73 21.82 13.71 14.00
N ILE A 74 21.98 12.45 13.57
CA ILE A 74 21.61 11.98 12.23
C ILE A 74 20.09 12.04 12.02
N THR A 75 19.29 11.54 12.98
CA THR A 75 17.82 11.55 12.87
C THR A 75 17.22 12.96 12.91
N LEU A 76 17.97 13.98 13.38
CA LEU A 76 17.58 15.39 13.36
C LEU A 76 18.01 16.13 12.08
N ILE A 77 18.62 15.47 11.09
CA ILE A 77 18.91 16.07 9.77
C ILE A 77 17.64 15.99 8.90
N GLY A 78 16.90 17.11 8.85
CA GLY A 78 15.71 17.28 8.02
C GLY A 78 15.94 17.92 6.64
N GLU A 79 17.13 18.49 6.38
CA GLU A 79 17.44 19.25 5.18
C GLU A 79 18.90 19.01 4.73
N PHE A 80 19.10 18.83 3.43
CA PHE A 80 20.41 18.66 2.80
C PHE A 80 20.46 19.46 1.49
N GLN A 81 21.36 20.46 1.41
CA GLN A 81 21.50 21.34 0.24
C GLN A 81 20.18 22.04 -0.19
N GLY A 82 19.30 22.39 0.76
CA GLY A 82 17.96 22.94 0.49
C GLY A 82 16.87 21.89 0.22
N VAL A 83 17.22 20.62 -0.02
CA VAL A 83 16.26 19.55 -0.28
C VAL A 83 15.81 18.92 1.05
N PRO A 84 14.50 18.74 1.30
CA PRO A 84 13.99 17.98 2.44
C PRO A 84 14.51 16.53 2.42
N CYS A 85 15.04 16.07 3.55
CA CYS A 85 15.65 14.74 3.67
C CYS A 85 15.41 14.07 5.01
N ASN A 86 15.69 12.77 5.09
CA ASN A 86 15.56 11.95 6.28
C ASN A 86 16.64 10.85 6.27
N PHE A 87 17.53 10.86 7.26
CA PHE A 87 18.58 9.86 7.42
C PHE A 87 18.11 8.71 8.33
N GLN A 88 17.78 7.57 7.73
CA GLN A 88 17.22 6.40 8.41
C GLN A 88 18.29 5.36 8.72
N VAL A 89 18.66 5.23 10.00
CA VAL A 89 19.55 4.16 10.48
C VAL A 89 18.84 2.81 10.35
N LYS A 90 19.26 1.98 9.40
CA LYS A 90 18.69 0.64 9.12
C LYS A 90 19.21 -0.42 10.09
N LYS A 91 20.51 -0.38 10.37
CA LYS A 91 21.19 -1.27 11.31
C LYS A 91 22.28 -0.51 12.04
N ALA A 92 22.65 -0.99 13.21
CA ALA A 92 23.86 -0.59 13.90
C ALA A 92 24.42 -1.78 14.68
N SER A 93 25.74 -1.93 14.71
CA SER A 93 26.41 -3.09 15.31
C SER A 93 27.85 -2.77 15.74
N PRO A 94 28.41 -3.41 16.78
CA PRO A 94 29.83 -3.35 17.10
C PRO A 94 30.74 -4.15 16.14
N LEU A 95 30.18 -4.80 15.10
CA LEU A 95 30.92 -5.59 14.10
C LEU A 95 30.47 -5.26 12.68
N LEU A 96 31.37 -4.69 11.87
CA LEU A 96 31.13 -4.28 10.48
C LEU A 96 30.52 -5.42 9.62
N LEU A 97 31.04 -6.64 9.73
CA LEU A 97 30.58 -7.83 8.99
C LEU A 97 29.11 -8.21 9.23
N SER A 98 28.48 -7.71 10.29
CA SER A 98 27.07 -8.00 10.63
C SER A 98 26.06 -6.94 10.16
N LEU A 99 26.55 -5.83 9.57
CA LEU A 99 25.68 -4.89 8.86
C LEU A 99 25.15 -5.53 7.57
N ASP A 100 25.93 -6.31 6.85
CA ASP A 100 25.45 -7.10 5.72
C ASP A 100 24.74 -8.39 6.17
N LYS A 101 23.71 -8.81 5.43
CA LYS A 101 23.06 -10.12 5.64
C LYS A 101 23.70 -11.12 4.69
N VAL A 102 24.82 -11.71 5.11
CA VAL A 102 25.45 -12.82 4.37
C VAL A 102 24.56 -14.05 4.47
N ILE A 103 24.08 -14.53 3.33
CA ILE A 103 23.36 -15.80 3.21
C ILE A 103 24.33 -16.79 2.55
N PHE A 104 24.74 -17.80 3.31
CA PHE A 104 25.46 -18.94 2.74
C PHE A 104 24.42 -19.92 2.20
N ALA A 105 24.37 -20.07 0.88
CA ALA A 105 23.54 -21.06 0.21
C ALA A 105 24.45 -21.95 -0.66
N THR A 106 24.36 -23.26 -0.48
CA THR A 106 25.08 -24.23 -1.31
C THR A 106 24.29 -24.52 -2.59
N ALA A 107 24.93 -25.19 -3.55
CA ALA A 107 24.24 -25.68 -4.74
C ALA A 107 23.11 -26.69 -4.40
N GLY A 108 23.22 -27.41 -3.27
CA GLY A 108 22.17 -28.32 -2.79
C GLY A 108 20.94 -27.56 -2.26
N ASP A 109 21.16 -26.47 -1.52
CA ASP A 109 20.08 -25.63 -0.99
C ASP A 109 19.28 -24.93 -2.10
N HIS A 110 19.93 -24.61 -3.23
CA HIS A 110 19.28 -24.07 -4.43
C HIS A 110 18.66 -25.13 -5.35
N ALA A 111 19.09 -26.40 -5.26
CA ALA A 111 18.58 -27.48 -6.11
C ALA A 111 17.18 -27.97 -5.70
N THR A 112 16.72 -27.63 -4.49
CA THR A 112 15.42 -28.04 -3.94
C THR A 112 14.54 -26.80 -3.73
N PRO A 113 13.33 -26.71 -4.33
CA PRO A 113 12.44 -25.59 -4.05
C PRO A 113 12.01 -25.58 -2.58
N SER A 114 11.86 -24.39 -1.99
CA SER A 114 11.50 -24.23 -0.58
C SER A 114 10.20 -24.97 -0.24
N LYS A 115 10.31 -26.01 0.61
CA LYS A 115 9.15 -26.69 1.21
C LYS A 115 8.53 -25.89 2.38
N VAL A 116 8.48 -24.57 2.23
CA VAL A 116 7.84 -23.66 3.17
C VAL A 116 6.42 -23.46 2.70
N GLU A 117 5.52 -24.27 3.25
CA GLU A 117 4.08 -23.99 3.21
C GLU A 117 3.87 -22.67 3.96
N LEU A 118 3.53 -21.61 3.22
CA LEU A 118 2.99 -20.39 3.83
C LEU A 118 1.67 -20.78 4.51
N PRO A 119 1.37 -20.27 5.72
CA PRO A 119 0.04 -20.45 6.29
C PRO A 119 -0.99 -19.90 5.29
N GLU A 120 -2.08 -20.64 5.07
CA GLU A 120 -3.18 -20.15 4.25
C GLU A 120 -3.63 -18.78 4.80
N SER A 121 -3.84 -17.82 3.91
CA SER A 121 -4.24 -16.49 4.35
C SER A 121 -5.58 -16.57 5.07
N GLU A 122 -5.62 -16.15 6.34
CA GLU A 122 -6.83 -16.21 7.18
C GLU A 122 -8.06 -15.75 6.39
N PRO A 123 -9.18 -16.52 6.43
CA PRO A 123 -10.35 -16.23 5.63
C PRO A 123 -10.89 -14.85 6.01
N ARG A 124 -10.68 -13.89 5.12
CA ARG A 124 -11.06 -12.49 5.36
C ARG A 124 -12.58 -12.45 5.45
N PRO A 125 -13.18 -11.98 6.56
CA PRO A 125 -14.62 -11.99 6.70
C PRO A 125 -15.26 -11.18 5.57
N GLY A 126 -16.24 -11.79 4.90
CA GLY A 126 -16.93 -11.21 3.75
C GLY A 126 -17.78 -10.00 4.14
N LEU A 127 -18.65 -9.56 3.22
CA LEU A 127 -19.63 -8.50 3.50
C LEU A 127 -20.66 -8.94 4.56
N ILE A 128 -21.01 -10.23 4.56
CA ILE A 128 -21.91 -10.87 5.53
C ILE A 128 -21.10 -11.90 6.34
N LEU A 129 -21.36 -11.98 7.63
CA LEU A 129 -20.76 -12.92 8.58
C LEU A 129 -21.56 -14.23 8.63
N GLU A 130 -20.97 -15.31 9.15
CA GLU A 130 -21.60 -16.65 9.23
C GLU A 130 -22.88 -16.68 10.09
N ASN A 131 -23.10 -15.66 10.93
CA ASN A 131 -24.31 -15.50 11.74
C ASN A 131 -25.41 -14.67 11.06
N GLY A 132 -25.17 -14.15 9.84
CA GLY A 132 -26.09 -13.28 9.09
C GLY A 132 -25.88 -11.78 9.29
N ASP A 133 -24.99 -11.33 10.18
CA ASP A 133 -24.74 -9.90 10.40
C ASP A 133 -23.86 -9.27 9.30
N ILE A 134 -24.06 -7.97 9.07
CA ILE A 134 -23.31 -7.19 8.08
C ILE A 134 -21.96 -6.75 8.67
N ASN A 135 -20.87 -7.12 7.98
CA ASN A 135 -19.51 -6.76 8.35
C ASN A 135 -19.14 -5.33 7.90
N TRP A 136 -19.49 -4.36 8.74
CA TRP A 136 -19.19 -2.94 8.51
C TRP A 136 -17.69 -2.57 8.45
N ASN A 137 -16.78 -3.50 8.75
CA ASN A 137 -15.34 -3.32 8.62
C ASN A 137 -14.79 -3.89 7.30
N CYS A 138 -15.64 -4.48 6.45
CA CYS A 138 -15.23 -4.99 5.14
C CYS A 138 -14.88 -3.83 4.18
N PRO A 139 -13.64 -3.73 3.65
CA PRO A 139 -13.25 -2.61 2.78
C PRO A 139 -14.07 -2.50 1.48
N CYS A 140 -14.73 -3.58 1.08
CA CYS A 140 -15.59 -3.64 -0.12
C CYS A 140 -16.92 -2.88 0.04
N LEU A 141 -17.34 -2.55 1.26
CA LEU A 141 -18.61 -1.85 1.54
C LEU A 141 -18.56 -0.35 1.19
N GLY A 142 -17.40 0.16 0.80
CA GLY A 142 -17.15 1.57 0.50
C GLY A 142 -17.12 2.45 1.74
N GLY A 143 -16.53 3.65 1.61
CA GLY A 143 -16.44 4.62 2.72
C GLY A 143 -17.79 5.19 3.19
N MET A 144 -18.90 4.84 2.53
CA MET A 144 -20.23 5.38 2.80
C MET A 144 -20.72 5.05 4.23
N ALA A 145 -20.41 3.85 4.73
CA ALA A 145 -20.69 3.45 6.11
C ALA A 145 -19.80 4.15 7.17
N ILE A 146 -18.78 4.91 6.74
CA ILE A 146 -17.79 5.58 7.59
C ILE A 146 -17.67 7.06 7.16
N GLY A 147 -18.79 7.78 7.25
CA GLY A 147 -18.90 9.21 6.92
C GLY A 147 -20.03 9.90 7.71
N PRO A 148 -20.29 11.19 7.47
CA PRO A 148 -21.31 11.95 8.22
C PRO A 148 -22.73 11.41 8.09
N CYS A 149 -23.06 10.70 6.98
CA CYS A 149 -24.33 10.01 6.77
C CYS A 149 -24.25 8.49 7.00
N GLY A 150 -23.21 8.04 7.72
CA GLY A 150 -22.91 6.62 7.86
C GLY A 150 -23.94 5.83 8.68
N ASN A 151 -24.73 6.49 9.52
CA ASN A 151 -25.85 5.87 10.24
C ASN A 151 -27.04 5.60 9.31
N GLU A 152 -27.49 6.59 8.54
CA GLU A 152 -28.58 6.45 7.56
C GLU A 152 -28.26 5.35 6.54
N PHE A 153 -27.00 5.33 6.05
CA PHE A 153 -26.51 4.29 5.15
C PHE A 153 -26.56 2.89 5.80
N ARG A 154 -26.20 2.77 7.08
CA ARG A 154 -26.27 1.49 7.81
C ARG A 154 -27.71 1.02 7.98
N GLU A 155 -28.63 1.93 8.25
CA GLU A 155 -30.05 1.60 8.42
C GLU A 155 -30.69 1.17 7.09
N ALA A 156 -30.51 1.96 6.02
CA ALA A 156 -30.99 1.63 4.68
C ALA A 156 -30.42 0.30 4.16
N PHE A 157 -29.11 0.08 4.30
CA PHE A 157 -28.45 -1.15 3.84
C PHE A 157 -28.81 -2.37 4.70
N SER A 158 -29.05 -2.20 6.01
CA SER A 158 -29.58 -3.28 6.86
C SER A 158 -31.01 -3.66 6.47
N CYS A 159 -31.86 -2.66 6.23
CA CYS A 159 -33.22 -2.88 5.73
C CYS A 159 -33.19 -3.63 4.38
N PHE A 160 -32.38 -3.17 3.42
CA PHE A 160 -32.21 -3.85 2.12
C PHE A 160 -31.75 -5.31 2.25
N HIS A 161 -30.81 -5.59 3.15
CA HIS A 161 -30.29 -6.95 3.35
C HIS A 161 -31.34 -7.90 3.96
N TYR A 162 -32.07 -7.44 4.99
CA TYR A 162 -33.06 -8.25 5.70
C TYR A 162 -34.47 -8.24 5.08
N SER A 163 -34.75 -7.31 4.16
CA SER A 163 -35.99 -7.24 3.38
C SER A 163 -36.30 -8.58 2.69
N GLN A 164 -37.55 -9.01 2.77
CA GLN A 164 -38.07 -10.18 2.04
C GLN A 164 -38.96 -9.76 0.86
N ALA A 165 -39.05 -8.47 0.57
CA ALA A 165 -39.78 -7.95 -0.57
C ALA A 165 -39.06 -8.26 -1.89
N GLN A 166 -39.84 -8.22 -2.98
CA GLN A 166 -39.40 -8.55 -4.33
C GLN A 166 -39.94 -7.43 -5.25
N PRO A 167 -39.08 -6.53 -5.79
CA PRO A 167 -37.63 -6.46 -5.62
C PRO A 167 -37.19 -6.10 -4.19
N LYS A 168 -35.93 -6.47 -3.86
CA LYS A 168 -35.33 -6.29 -2.53
C LYS A 168 -35.29 -4.83 -2.10
N GLY A 169 -35.71 -4.57 -0.86
CA GLY A 169 -35.69 -3.23 -0.27
C GLY A 169 -36.73 -2.25 -0.84
N SER A 170 -37.73 -2.72 -1.61
CA SER A 170 -38.88 -1.90 -2.01
C SER A 170 -39.71 -1.41 -0.82
N ASP A 171 -39.69 -2.15 0.29
CA ASP A 171 -40.18 -1.80 1.61
C ASP A 171 -39.29 -0.81 2.38
N CYS A 172 -38.05 -0.58 1.94
CA CYS A 172 -37.03 0.23 2.60
C CYS A 172 -36.82 1.63 2.00
N TYR A 173 -37.72 2.05 1.09
CA TYR A 173 -37.57 3.30 0.33
C TYR A 173 -37.37 4.55 1.21
N GLU A 174 -38.05 4.63 2.36
CA GLU A 174 -37.94 5.76 3.29
C GLU A 174 -36.50 5.89 3.85
N ALA A 175 -35.88 4.79 4.27
CA ALA A 175 -34.50 4.80 4.77
C ALA A 175 -33.49 5.19 3.68
N PHE A 176 -33.67 4.71 2.44
CA PHE A 176 -32.87 5.15 1.30
C PHE A 176 -33.07 6.63 0.97
N SER A 177 -34.29 7.16 1.14
CA SER A 177 -34.58 8.59 0.95
C SER A 177 -33.84 9.46 1.97
N THR A 178 -33.93 9.13 3.27
CA THR A 178 -33.23 9.87 4.35
C THR A 178 -31.71 9.82 4.17
N MET A 179 -31.17 8.66 3.80
CA MET A 179 -29.75 8.51 3.44
C MET A 179 -29.34 9.43 2.28
N ASN A 180 -30.12 9.46 1.20
CA ASN A 180 -29.85 10.29 0.04
C ASN A 180 -29.96 11.79 0.35
N GLU A 181 -30.97 12.20 1.13
CA GLU A 181 -31.11 13.59 1.61
C GLU A 181 -29.90 14.02 2.44
N CYS A 182 -29.44 13.17 3.37
CA CYS A 182 -28.21 13.43 4.11
C CYS A 182 -27.01 13.60 3.17
N MET A 183 -26.80 12.72 2.19
CA MET A 183 -25.67 12.81 1.26
C MET A 183 -25.70 14.10 0.41
N ARG A 184 -26.89 14.60 0.05
CA ARG A 184 -27.05 15.89 -0.65
C ARG A 184 -26.56 17.09 0.18
N ASN A 185 -26.60 16.99 1.51
CA ASN A 185 -26.10 18.02 2.42
C ASN A 185 -24.56 18.03 2.59
N TYR A 186 -23.86 16.98 2.15
CA TYR A 186 -22.39 16.85 2.23
C TYR A 186 -21.73 16.64 0.85
N PRO A 187 -21.96 17.53 -0.14
CA PRO A 187 -21.47 17.35 -1.51
C PRO A 187 -19.95 17.25 -1.59
N GLY A 188 -19.22 18.01 -0.75
CA GLY A 188 -17.75 17.98 -0.70
C GLY A 188 -17.13 16.67 -0.17
N VAL A 189 -17.95 15.72 0.31
CA VAL A 189 -17.51 14.37 0.72
C VAL A 189 -18.03 13.32 -0.27
N TYR A 190 -19.29 13.41 -0.70
CA TYR A 190 -19.94 12.37 -1.50
C TYR A 190 -19.89 12.59 -3.03
N LYS A 191 -19.50 13.77 -3.54
CA LYS A 191 -19.34 14.02 -4.99
C LYS A 191 -17.93 13.84 -5.54
N GLN A 192 -16.92 13.54 -4.72
CA GLN A 192 -15.49 13.60 -5.08
C GLN A 192 -14.97 12.54 -6.09
N ASN A 193 -15.84 11.92 -6.90
CA ASN A 193 -15.46 11.04 -8.02
C ASN A 193 -16.12 11.45 -9.36
N LEU A 194 -16.90 12.53 -9.40
CA LEU A 194 -17.23 13.20 -10.65
C LEU A 194 -16.06 14.15 -10.96
N ASN A 195 -15.39 13.92 -12.10
CA ASN A 195 -14.32 14.80 -12.55
C ASN A 195 -14.86 16.20 -12.84
N GLU A 196 -14.00 17.21 -12.68
CA GLU A 196 -14.30 18.59 -13.07
C GLU A 196 -14.25 18.71 -14.61
N ASP A 197 -15.36 18.41 -15.31
CA ASP A 197 -15.70 18.98 -16.63
C ASP A 197 -17.15 18.64 -17.06
N GLU A 198 -17.86 19.64 -17.57
CA GLU A 198 -19.18 19.64 -18.23
C GLU A 198 -20.47 19.33 -17.41
N ASP A 199 -21.61 19.86 -17.90
CA ASP A 199 -22.85 20.14 -17.15
C ASP A 199 -23.99 19.10 -17.33
N GLU A 200 -25.17 19.42 -16.76
CA GLU A 200 -26.50 18.80 -16.93
C GLU A 200 -26.83 17.54 -16.08
N GLU A 201 -28.13 17.19 -16.03
CA GLU A 201 -28.72 16.29 -15.03
C GLU A 201 -28.28 14.83 -15.15
N SER A 202 -27.41 14.38 -14.25
CA SER A 202 -27.26 12.96 -13.91
C SER A 202 -27.23 12.72 -12.40
N GLY A 203 -28.40 12.34 -11.86
CA GLY A 203 -28.56 11.86 -10.50
C GLY A 203 -28.05 10.42 -10.29
N GLY A 204 -26.87 10.09 -10.84
CA GLY A 204 -26.29 8.74 -10.91
C GLY A 204 -25.81 8.16 -9.58
N GLY A 205 -26.63 8.20 -8.53
CA GLY A 205 -26.36 7.62 -7.21
C GLY A 205 -27.40 6.57 -6.83
N VAL A 206 -26.94 5.32 -6.61
CA VAL A 206 -27.66 4.11 -6.13
C VAL A 206 -28.88 3.61 -6.91
N ALA A 207 -29.70 4.48 -7.51
CA ALA A 207 -30.99 4.11 -8.11
C ALA A 207 -30.90 3.11 -9.28
N SER A 208 -29.80 3.14 -10.04
CA SER A 208 -29.63 2.33 -11.26
C SER A 208 -29.28 0.84 -11.02
N MET A 209 -29.37 0.35 -9.78
CA MET A 209 -29.04 -1.03 -9.39
C MET A 209 -30.24 -1.83 -8.84
N ILE A 210 -31.45 -1.26 -8.85
CA ILE A 210 -32.64 -1.82 -8.17
C ILE A 210 -33.81 -2.08 -9.15
N ALA A 211 -33.56 -2.01 -10.46
CA ALA A 211 -34.59 -2.08 -11.50
C ALA A 211 -34.18 -2.93 -12.71
N ASP A 212 -34.00 -4.24 -12.49
CA ASP A 212 -34.09 -5.26 -13.54
C ASP A 212 -34.47 -6.63 -12.92
N GLU A 213 -35.65 -7.15 -13.26
CA GLU A 213 -36.10 -8.58 -13.32
C GLU A 213 -37.65 -8.70 -13.15
N GLY A 214 -38.30 -9.42 -14.09
CA GLY A 214 -39.77 -9.65 -14.20
C GLY A 214 -40.52 -8.57 -15.00
N GLU A 215 -41.49 -8.82 -15.90
CA GLU A 215 -42.24 -10.02 -16.35
C GLU A 215 -42.67 -9.75 -17.84
N GLU A 216 -42.87 -10.66 -18.82
CA GLU A 216 -42.66 -12.11 -18.98
C GLU A 216 -42.59 -12.52 -20.50
N GLU A 217 -42.86 -13.79 -20.85
CA GLU A 217 -42.73 -14.58 -22.12
C GLU A 217 -43.71 -14.18 -23.28
N ASP A 218 -43.73 -14.76 -24.51
CA ASP A 218 -43.27 -16.05 -25.12
C ASP A 218 -42.95 -15.83 -26.66
N ASP A 219 -42.82 -16.72 -27.66
CA ASP A 219 -43.07 -18.16 -27.95
C ASP A 219 -42.24 -18.64 -29.20
N VAL A 220 -42.11 -19.97 -29.39
CA VAL A 220 -41.72 -20.82 -30.56
C VAL A 220 -40.41 -20.66 -31.40
N ASP A 221 -39.49 -21.61 -31.15
CA ASP A 221 -39.07 -22.74 -32.03
C ASP A 221 -37.76 -22.81 -32.90
N GLU A 222 -37.30 -24.06 -33.00
CA GLU A 222 -36.40 -24.82 -33.89
C GLU A 222 -34.92 -24.38 -34.17
N PRO A 223 -33.92 -25.16 -33.67
CA PRO A 223 -32.50 -25.00 -34.01
C PRO A 223 -31.98 -26.02 -35.07
N PRO A 224 -31.68 -25.59 -36.32
CA PRO A 224 -30.98 -26.40 -37.33
C PRO A 224 -29.45 -26.32 -37.21
N PRO A 225 -28.67 -27.26 -37.79
CA PRO A 225 -27.90 -28.13 -36.89
C PRO A 225 -26.38 -28.11 -37.10
N ALA A 226 -25.66 -28.68 -36.12
CA ALA A 226 -24.25 -29.01 -36.25
C ALA A 226 -23.99 -30.03 -37.39
N LYS A 227 -22.95 -29.77 -38.18
CA LYS A 227 -22.28 -30.78 -39.03
C LYS A 227 -20.77 -30.67 -38.86
N ALA A 228 -20.12 -31.82 -38.83
CA ALA A 228 -18.69 -31.97 -38.62
C ALA A 228 -17.95 -32.28 -39.93
N GLU A 229 -16.61 -32.30 -39.83
CA GLU A 229 -15.66 -32.91 -40.78
C GLU A 229 -15.53 -32.18 -42.15
N SER A 230 -14.33 -32.03 -42.71
CA SER A 230 -13.30 -33.07 -42.82
C SER A 230 -11.85 -32.56 -42.72
N GLU A 231 -10.93 -33.50 -42.46
CA GLU A 231 -9.48 -33.28 -42.47
C GLU A 231 -8.95 -32.94 -43.87
N SER A 232 -7.81 -32.24 -43.93
CA SER A 232 -6.76 -32.62 -44.87
C SER A 232 -5.38 -32.42 -44.24
N LYS A 233 -4.46 -33.34 -44.55
CA LYS A 233 -3.30 -33.66 -43.72
C LYS A 233 -2.11 -34.04 -44.61
N THR A 234 -1.08 -33.21 -44.62
CA THR A 234 0.18 -33.49 -45.34
C THR A 234 1.36 -33.46 -44.37
N VAL A 235 2.18 -34.51 -44.44
CA VAL A 235 3.28 -34.79 -43.51
C VAL A 235 4.59 -34.87 -44.28
N ALA A 236 5.58 -34.09 -43.86
CA ALA A 236 7.02 -34.34 -44.05
C ALA A 236 7.76 -33.58 -42.93
N THR A 237 8.28 -34.20 -41.87
CA THR A 237 9.35 -35.22 -41.76
C THR A 237 10.76 -34.59 -41.72
N LYS A 238 11.61 -35.16 -40.86
CA LYS A 238 12.85 -34.60 -40.31
C LYS A 238 14.10 -35.09 -41.05
N ALA A 239 15.19 -34.34 -40.88
CA ALA A 239 16.61 -34.68 -41.11
C ALA A 239 17.14 -34.61 -42.56
N ASN A 240 18.12 -33.73 -42.74
CA ASN A 240 19.52 -34.15 -42.82
C ASN A 240 20.37 -33.22 -41.93
#